data_AF-A0A838H549-F1
#
_entry.id   AF-A0A838H549-F1
#
_cell.length_a   1.000
_cell.length_b   1.000
_cell.length_c   1.000
_cell.angle_alpha   90.00
_cell.angle_beta   90.00
_cell.angle_gamma   90.00
#
_symmetry.space_group_name_H-M   'P 1'
#
loop_
_entity.id
_entity.type
_entity.pdbx_description
1 polymer ?
#
loop_
_entity_poly.entity_id
_entity_poly.type
_entity_poly.pdbx_seq_one_letter_code
_entity_poly.pdbx_strand_id
1 'polypeptide(L)'
;TVSTGALDWERPATWTGAIDRSPCGTGTSAKMATLHAKGTLGVGDEFRHEGILGTVFTGRVEEEATIGEYRAIVPSISGQAWITGFASYVVDPTDPFPDGFTVGDIWA
;
A
#
# COMPACT_ATOMS: atom_id res chain seq x y z
N THR A 1 -1.88 -1.66 -6.04
CA THR A 1 -1.04 -2.64 -6.77
C THR A 1 0.40 -2.23 -6.60
N VAL A 2 1.29 -3.19 -6.39
CA VAL A 2 2.73 -2.96 -6.25
C VAL A 2 3.40 -3.63 -7.44
N SER A 3 4.19 -2.87 -8.21
CA SER A 3 5.00 -3.42 -9.30
C SER A 3 6.06 -4.34 -8.71
N THR A 4 6.26 -5.51 -9.32
CA THR A 4 7.25 -6.51 -8.89
C THR A 4 8.50 -6.51 -9.75
N GLY A 5 8.61 -5.60 -10.73
CA GLY A 5 9.74 -5.51 -11.65
C GLY A 5 9.85 -4.16 -12.37
N ALA A 6 10.80 -4.12 -13.32
CA ALA A 6 10.99 -2.97 -14.20
C ALA A 6 9.91 -2.95 -15.28
N LEU A 7 9.18 -1.84 -15.34
CA LEU A 7 8.05 -1.65 -16.26
C LEU A 7 8.53 -1.15 -17.63
N ASP A 8 8.11 -1.85 -18.69
CA ASP A 8 8.33 -1.47 -20.09
C ASP A 8 6.98 -1.32 -20.80
N TRP A 9 6.66 -0.10 -21.21
CA TRP A 9 5.36 0.24 -21.82
C TRP A 9 5.13 -0.41 -23.19
N GLU A 10 6.19 -0.79 -23.90
CA GLU A 10 6.08 -1.45 -25.21
C GLU A 10 5.97 -2.98 -25.06
N ARG A 11 6.13 -3.50 -23.84
CA ARG A 11 6.19 -4.94 -23.58
C ARG A 11 5.29 -5.35 -22.41
N PRO A 12 4.00 -5.65 -22.67
CA PRO A 12 3.00 -5.94 -21.62
C PRO A 12 3.34 -7.08 -20.68
N ALA A 13 4.19 -8.02 -21.10
CA ALA A 13 4.69 -9.10 -20.22
C ALA A 13 5.49 -8.60 -19.01
N THR A 14 5.93 -7.33 -19.00
CA THR A 14 6.61 -6.69 -17.86
C THR A 14 5.65 -6.04 -16.86
N TRP A 15 4.34 -6.00 -17.17
CA TRP A 15 3.33 -5.36 -16.33
C TRP A 15 2.83 -6.33 -15.28
N THR A 16 3.77 -6.77 -14.46
CA THR A 16 3.52 -7.71 -13.39
C THR A 16 3.29 -6.91 -12.09
N GLY A 17 2.33 -7.34 -11.27
CA GLY A 17 2.16 -6.73 -9.97
C GLY A 17 1.32 -7.55 -9.01
N ALA A 18 1.52 -7.26 -7.73
CA ALA A 18 0.70 -7.79 -6.65
C ALA A 18 -0.42 -6.82 -6.28
N ILE A 19 -1.61 -7.36 -5.99
CA ILE A 19 -2.68 -6.60 -5.35
C ILE A 19 -2.44 -6.63 -3.83
N ASP A 20 -2.61 -5.47 -3.19
CA ASP A 20 -2.54 -5.37 -1.73
C ASP A 20 -3.76 -6.09 -1.12
N ARG A 21 -3.53 -6.90 -0.09
CA ARG A 21 -4.59 -7.64 0.61
C ARG A 21 -5.29 -6.75 1.63
N SER A 22 -4.61 -5.69 2.08
CA SER A 22 -5.19 -4.61 2.86
C SER A 22 -5.82 -3.55 1.95
N PRO A 23 -6.62 -2.61 2.51
CA PRO A 23 -7.13 -1.45 1.77
C PRO A 23 -6.05 -0.44 1.34
N CYS A 24 -4.77 -0.72 1.64
CA CYS A 24 -3.60 0.13 1.39
C CYS A 24 -3.65 1.45 2.17
N GLY A 25 -2.85 1.58 3.22
CA GLY A 25 -2.84 2.77 4.08
C GLY A 25 -2.50 4.06 3.32
N THR A 26 -1.45 4.05 2.50
CA THR A 26 -1.06 5.21 1.67
C THR A 26 -2.07 5.52 0.58
N GLY A 27 -2.66 4.50 -0.05
CA GLY A 27 -3.76 4.65 -1.00
C GLY A 27 -5.01 5.26 -0.35
N THR A 28 -5.32 4.85 0.88
CA THR A 28 -6.41 5.41 1.69
C THR A 28 -6.15 6.89 2.00
N SER A 29 -4.95 7.25 2.43
CA SER A 29 -4.53 8.63 2.65
C SER A 29 -4.68 9.50 1.40
N ALA A 30 -4.21 9.01 0.25
CA ALA A 30 -4.37 9.72 -1.02
C ALA A 30 -5.85 9.89 -1.39
N LYS A 31 -6.66 8.85 -1.20
CA LYS A 31 -8.11 8.92 -1.45
C LYS A 31 -8.77 9.96 -0.57
N MET A 32 -8.48 9.99 0.73
CA MET A 32 -9.02 11.00 1.66
C MET A 32 -8.61 12.41 1.23
N ALA A 33 -7.36 12.63 0.83
CA ALA A 33 -6.92 13.93 0.32
C ALA A 33 -7.77 14.38 -0.89
N THR A 34 -8.08 13.47 -1.83
CA THR A 34 -8.95 13.81 -2.97
C THR A 34 -10.40 14.09 -2.57
N LEU A 35 -10.94 13.40 -1.57
CA LEU A 35 -12.30 13.63 -1.07
C LEU A 35 -12.39 14.95 -0.30
N HIS A 36 -11.37 15.26 0.50
CA HIS A 36 -11.24 16.53 1.20
C HIS A 36 -11.13 17.70 0.22
N ALA A 37 -10.29 17.57 -0.81
CA ALA A 37 -10.19 18.59 -1.87
C ALA A 37 -11.52 18.82 -2.62
N LYS A 38 -12.40 17.82 -2.66
CA LYS A 38 -13.75 17.90 -3.24
C LYS A 38 -14.81 18.39 -2.26
N GLY A 39 -14.46 18.64 -0.99
CA GLY A 39 -15.39 19.05 0.06
C GLY A 39 -16.35 17.94 0.52
N THR A 40 -16.07 16.67 0.22
CA THR A 40 -16.93 15.52 0.58
C THR A 40 -16.45 14.77 1.81
N LEU A 41 -15.32 15.19 2.40
CA LEU A 41 -14.77 14.64 3.64
C LEU A 41 -14.08 15.80 4.36
N GLY A 42 -14.58 16.20 5.52
CA GLY A 42 -14.04 17.30 6.31
C GLY A 42 -12.96 16.88 7.30
N VAL A 43 -12.31 17.87 7.91
CA VAL A 43 -11.45 17.64 9.08
C VAL A 43 -12.28 17.04 10.21
N GLY A 44 -11.79 15.92 10.73
CA GLY A 44 -12.40 15.17 11.82
C GLY A 44 -13.34 14.05 11.38
N ASP A 45 -13.73 14.00 10.10
CA ASP A 45 -14.59 12.95 9.56
C ASP A 45 -13.84 11.62 9.42
N GLU A 46 -14.54 10.53 9.73
CA GLU A 46 -14.05 9.17 9.50
C GLU A 46 -14.35 8.70 8.06
N PHE A 47 -13.42 7.95 7.50
CA PHE A 47 -13.52 7.34 6.18
C PHE A 47 -13.28 5.84 6.27
N ARG A 48 -14.34 5.04 6.09
CA ARG A 48 -14.26 3.59 6.02
C ARG A 48 -13.82 3.15 4.62
N HIS A 49 -12.64 2.57 4.50
CA HIS A 49 -12.10 2.07 3.23
C HIS A 49 -11.98 0.55 3.24
N GLU A 50 -12.68 -0.10 2.31
CA GLU A 50 -12.70 -1.55 2.17
C GLU A 50 -11.79 -2.00 1.03
N GLY A 51 -10.95 -3.00 1.31
CA GLY A 51 -10.06 -3.64 0.35
C GLY A 51 -10.76 -4.76 -0.42
N ILE A 52 -10.06 -5.33 -1.42
CA ILE A 52 -10.63 -6.35 -2.31
C ILE A 52 -11.06 -7.65 -1.61
N LEU A 53 -10.49 -7.93 -0.44
CA LEU A 53 -10.82 -9.10 0.38
C LEU A 53 -11.85 -8.79 1.48
N GLY A 54 -12.45 -7.60 1.49
CA GLY A 54 -13.40 -7.17 2.53
C GLY A 54 -12.74 -6.73 3.84
N THR A 55 -11.40 -6.67 3.90
CA THR A 55 -10.68 -6.06 5.02
C THR A 55 -10.91 -4.55 5.04
N VAL A 56 -10.85 -3.93 6.21
CA VAL A 56 -11.23 -2.51 6.38
C VAL A 56 -10.16 -1.76 7.14
N PHE A 57 -9.85 -0.56 6.66
CA PHE A 57 -9.18 0.48 7.40
C PHE A 57 -10.16 1.63 7.63
N THR A 58 -10.05 2.25 8.81
CA THR A 58 -10.74 3.51 9.11
C THR A 58 -9.70 4.61 9.03
N GLY A 59 -9.84 5.51 8.07
CA GLY A 59 -9.05 6.72 7.99
C GLY A 59 -9.76 7.91 8.64
N ARG A 60 -9.01 8.94 9.01
CA ARG A 60 -9.56 10.23 9.44
C ARG A 60 -8.67 11.36 8.94
N VAL A 61 -9.28 12.47 8.54
CA VAL A 61 -8.54 13.71 8.27
C VAL A 61 -8.31 14.40 9.62
N GLU A 62 -7.08 14.40 10.12
CA GLU A 62 -6.76 14.99 11.43
C GLU A 62 -6.73 16.51 11.35
N GLU A 63 -6.08 17.04 10.31
CA GLU A 63 -5.97 18.48 10.07
C GLU A 63 -5.61 18.78 8.61
N GLU A 64 -5.82 20.03 8.21
CA GLU A 64 -5.30 20.57 6.96
C GLU A 64 -3.82 20.91 7.09
N ALA A 65 -3.07 20.72 6.01
CA ALA A 65 -1.65 21.04 5.94
C ALA A 65 -1.30 21.69 4.59
N THR A 66 -0.04 22.06 4.43
CA THR A 66 0.50 22.56 3.16
C THR A 66 1.88 21.96 2.92
N ILE A 67 2.12 21.45 1.71
CA ILE A 67 3.41 20.94 1.27
C ILE A 67 3.84 21.75 0.05
N GLY A 68 4.81 22.65 0.23
CA GLY A 68 5.17 23.63 -0.79
C GLY A 68 3.98 24.53 -1.14
N GLU A 69 3.55 24.51 -2.39
CA GLU A 69 2.37 25.24 -2.88
C GLU A 69 1.06 24.41 -2.82
N TYR A 70 1.14 23.14 -2.46
CA TYR A 70 0.01 22.23 -2.49
C TYR A 70 -0.72 22.20 -1.15
N ARG A 71 -2.05 22.35 -1.20
CA ARG A 71 -2.93 22.01 -0.06
C ARG A 71 -2.82 20.52 0.22
N ALA A 72 -2.65 20.16 1.47
CA ALA A 72 -2.48 18.79 1.93
C ALA A 72 -3.40 18.52 3.14
N ILE A 73 -3.41 17.26 3.58
CA ILE A 73 -4.03 16.84 4.83
C ILE A 73 -3.01 16.05 5.65
N VAL A 74 -3.22 15.98 6.96
CA VAL A 74 -2.58 14.99 7.83
C VAL A 74 -3.60 13.86 8.06
N PRO A 75 -3.43 12.69 7.43
CA PRO A 75 -4.33 11.55 7.60
C PRO A 75 -3.86 10.63 8.74
N SER A 76 -4.79 10.12 9.53
CA SER A 76 -4.55 8.92 10.35
C SER A 76 -5.23 7.71 9.70
N ILE A 77 -4.66 6.53 9.93
CA ILE A 77 -5.19 5.24 9.46
C ILE A 77 -5.19 4.28 10.64
N SER A 78 -6.35 3.67 10.88
CA SER A 78 -6.55 2.62 11.87
C SER A 78 -6.88 1.29 11.18
N GLY A 79 -6.29 0.22 11.70
CA GLY A 79 -6.45 -1.14 11.21
C GLY A 79 -6.04 -2.15 12.27
N GLN A 80 -6.10 -3.44 11.92
CA GLN A 80 -5.74 -4.54 12.80
C GLN A 80 -4.65 -5.39 12.16
N ALA A 81 -3.84 -6.03 13.00
CA ALA A 81 -2.82 -6.98 12.61
C ALA A 81 -2.85 -8.19 13.56
N TRP A 82 -2.35 -9.33 13.07
CA TRP A 82 -2.33 -10.58 13.80
C TRP A 82 -0.95 -11.22 13.70
N ILE A 83 -0.46 -11.80 14.80
CA ILE A 83 0.77 -12.59 14.80
C ILE A 83 0.49 -13.90 14.07
N THR A 84 1.24 -14.18 13.01
CA THR A 84 1.11 -15.41 12.22
C THR A 84 2.19 -16.45 12.56
N GLY A 85 3.26 -16.06 13.25
CA GLY A 85 4.34 -16.93 13.66
C GLY A 85 5.60 -16.18 14.05
N PHE A 86 6.62 -16.94 14.46
CA PHE A 86 7.97 -16.46 14.73
C PHE A 86 8.94 -17.26 13.86
N ALA A 87 9.95 -16.60 13.29
CA ALA A 87 10.92 -17.23 12.40
C ALA A 87 12.33 -16.70 12.63
N SER A 88 13.33 -17.56 12.40
CA SER A 88 14.75 -17.20 12.34
C SER A 88 15.26 -17.50 10.94
N TYR A 89 15.52 -16.46 10.15
CA TYR A 89 16.09 -16.58 8.81
C TYR A 89 17.61 -16.50 8.90
N VAL A 90 18.31 -17.41 8.22
CA VAL A 90 19.77 -17.52 8.20
C VAL A 90 20.22 -17.78 6.77
N VAL A 91 21.29 -17.13 6.32
CA VAL A 91 21.91 -17.35 5.01
C VAL A 91 23.29 -17.97 5.24
N ASP A 92 23.50 -19.16 4.70
CA ASP A 92 24.80 -19.83 4.75
C ASP A 92 25.76 -19.21 3.72
N PRO A 93 27.04 -18.95 4.04
CA PRO A 93 28.00 -18.41 3.07
C PRO A 93 28.24 -19.28 1.82
N THR A 94 27.87 -20.56 1.88
CA THR A 94 27.99 -21.54 0.79
C THR A 94 26.68 -21.76 0.03
N ASP A 95 25.60 -21.07 0.40
CA ASP A 95 24.33 -21.13 -0.33
C ASP A 95 24.55 -20.66 -1.79
N PRO A 96 24.15 -21.46 -2.80
CA PRO A 96 24.28 -21.06 -4.20
C PRO A 96 23.35 -19.91 -4.62
N PHE A 97 22.35 -19.55 -3.81
CA PHE A 97 21.37 -18.49 -4.08
C PHE A 97 21.16 -17.58 -2.84
N PRO A 98 22.20 -16.89 -2.35
CA PRO A 98 22.13 -16.12 -1.10
C PRO A 98 21.17 -14.92 -1.17
N ASP A 99 20.91 -14.42 -2.38
CA ASP A 99 19.96 -13.32 -2.64
C ASP A 99 18.56 -13.82 -3.08
N GLY A 100 18.33 -15.14 -3.04
CA GLY A 100 17.13 -15.78 -3.57
C GLY A 100 17.12 -15.87 -5.11
N PHE A 101 15.97 -16.26 -5.64
CA PHE A 101 15.72 -16.36 -7.09
C PHE A 101 14.22 -16.23 -7.38
N THR A 102 13.87 -15.96 -8.63
CA THR A 102 12.49 -15.94 -9.11
C THR A 102 12.26 -17.08 -10.10
N VAL A 103 11.03 -17.61 -10.16
CA VAL A 103 10.68 -18.70 -11.08
C VAL A 103 9.35 -18.39 -11.76
N GLY A 104 9.34 -18.51 -13.08
CA GLY A 104 8.13 -18.64 -13.88
C GLY A 104 7.08 -17.56 -13.62
N ASP A 105 5.84 -18.00 -13.50
CA ASP A 105 4.61 -17.19 -13.43
C ASP A 105 4.17 -16.86 -12.00
N ILE A 106 4.80 -17.44 -10.97
CA ILE A 106 4.47 -17.20 -9.56
C ILE A 106 5.09 -15.92 -8.98
N TRP A 107 6.06 -15.35 -9.71
CA TRP A 107 6.70 -14.06 -9.41
C TRP A 107 6.23 -13.03 -10.43
N ALA A 108 4.94 -12.72 -10.35
CA ALA A 108 4.31 -11.61 -11.05
C ALA A 108 3.96 -10.50 -10.05
#